data_AF-A0A6C0BWZ6-F1
#
_entry.id   AF-A0A6C0BWZ6-F1
#
_cell.length_a   1.000
_cell.length_b   1.000
_cell.length_c   1.000
_cell.angle_alpha   90.00
_cell.angle_beta   90.00
_cell.angle_gamma   90.00
#
_symmetry.space_group_name_H-M   'P 1'
#
loop_
_entity.id
_entity.type
_entity.pdbx_description
1 polymer ?
#
loop_
_entity_poly.entity_id
_entity_poly.type
_entity_poly.pdbx_seq_one_letter_code
_entity_poly.pdbx_strand_id
1 'polypeptide(L)'
;MSGGNPLGTSGLSTSFNNKQSYPNTSGGKNQAFVSLGIKQLTTSIPPTTNDWVYKSYTSGSSTVNTITPSPSSYSIYISQNLYVDGTIYGNLVGTVTAPSDIALKENIKDLGLTIDVNKIMDLNPKSYTYKKDKKEKKIHYGLIAQEMEQVYPDLVYNDKGSKTINYVELIPLLLLKIKDLQEQINVLKNKIP
;
A
#
# COMPACT_ATOMS: atom_id res chain seq x y z
N MET A 1 -39.96 13.59 43.71
CA MET A 1 -40.39 12.27 43.21
C MET A 1 -40.11 12.29 41.70
N SER A 2 -39.00 11.67 41.27
CA SER A 2 -38.99 10.39 40.54
C SER A 2 -39.64 10.52 39.16
N GLY A 3 -39.04 10.23 38.01
CA GLY A 3 -37.77 9.61 37.63
C GLY A 3 -37.76 9.63 36.08
N GLY A 4 -36.61 9.74 35.42
CA GLY A 4 -36.00 8.56 34.81
C GLY A 4 -36.21 8.56 33.28
N ASN A 5 -35.14 8.89 32.57
CA ASN A 5 -34.97 8.62 31.14
C ASN A 5 -34.85 7.09 30.93
N PRO A 6 -35.42 6.53 29.84
CA PRO A 6 -34.72 5.47 29.14
C PRO A 6 -34.56 5.83 27.66
N LEU A 7 -33.29 5.99 27.28
CA LEU A 7 -32.81 5.89 25.91
C LEU A 7 -33.20 4.51 25.35
N GLY A 8 -34.22 4.50 24.51
CA GLY A 8 -34.61 3.32 23.74
C GLY A 8 -33.57 3.03 22.67
N THR A 9 -32.93 1.87 22.77
CA THR A 9 -32.04 1.29 21.77
C THR A 9 -32.83 0.97 20.49
N SER A 10 -32.78 1.84 19.47
CA SER A 10 -33.21 1.47 18.13
C SER A 10 -32.07 0.74 17.43
N GLY A 11 -32.11 -0.59 17.46
CA GLY A 11 -31.22 -1.44 16.69
C GLY A 11 -31.24 -1.05 15.21
N LEU A 12 -30.06 -0.78 14.65
CA LEU A 12 -29.87 -0.69 13.21
C LEU A 12 -30.10 -2.10 12.63
N SER A 13 -31.30 -2.30 12.10
CA SER A 13 -31.65 -3.46 11.29
C SER A 13 -30.73 -3.53 10.07
N THR A 14 -29.85 -4.52 10.03
CA THR A 14 -29.10 -4.91 8.83
C THR A 14 -30.03 -5.66 7.88
N SER A 15 -30.82 -4.93 7.11
CA SER A 15 -31.57 -5.51 5.98
C SER A 15 -30.73 -5.45 4.71
N PHE A 16 -30.12 -6.59 4.37
CA PHE A 16 -29.56 -6.86 3.06
C PHE A 16 -30.69 -6.96 2.02
N ASN A 17 -30.99 -5.86 1.32
CA ASN A 17 -31.85 -5.91 0.15
C ASN A 17 -31.01 -6.16 -1.11
N ASN A 18 -30.87 -7.44 -1.43
CA ASN A 18 -30.33 -7.93 -2.69
C ASN A 18 -31.39 -7.80 -3.79
N LYS A 19 -31.61 -6.58 -4.30
CA LYS A 19 -32.35 -6.34 -5.54
C LYS A 19 -31.89 -5.03 -6.16
N GLN A 20 -31.00 -5.09 -7.13
CA GLN A 20 -31.01 -4.10 -8.21
C GLN A 20 -30.55 -4.73 -9.52
N SER A 21 -31.39 -4.49 -10.53
CA SER A 21 -31.40 -5.08 -11.86
C SER A 21 -30.23 -4.55 -12.70
N TYR A 22 -29.53 -5.44 -13.39
CA TYR A 22 -28.46 -5.09 -14.32
C TYR A 22 -29.03 -4.45 -15.60
N PRO A 23 -28.39 -3.41 -16.17
CA PRO A 23 -28.67 -3.01 -17.54
C PRO A 23 -28.23 -4.14 -18.48
N ASN A 24 -29.20 -4.66 -19.23
CA ASN A 24 -29.02 -5.66 -20.26
C ASN A 24 -28.32 -5.02 -21.46
N THR A 25 -26.99 -5.21 -21.58
CA THR A 25 -26.31 -5.03 -22.86
C THR A 25 -26.22 -6.40 -23.54
N SER A 26 -27.01 -6.53 -24.59
CA SER A 26 -27.05 -7.69 -25.47
C SER A 26 -25.64 -8.09 -25.92
N GLY A 27 -25.17 -9.26 -25.49
CA GLY A 27 -24.06 -9.96 -26.15
C GLY A 27 -22.72 -10.08 -25.42
N GLY A 28 -22.67 -10.20 -24.09
CA GLY A 28 -21.42 -10.53 -23.38
C GLY A 28 -21.65 -11.41 -22.15
N LYS A 29 -20.95 -12.54 -22.04
CA LYS A 29 -21.06 -13.45 -20.89
C LYS A 29 -20.62 -12.74 -19.61
N ASN A 30 -21.57 -12.44 -18.73
CA ASN A 30 -21.33 -11.97 -17.36
C ASN A 30 -20.63 -13.07 -16.55
N GLN A 31 -19.29 -13.07 -16.52
CA GLN A 31 -18.53 -13.89 -15.59
C GLN A 31 -18.66 -13.25 -14.20
N ALA A 32 -19.28 -13.98 -13.26
CA ALA A 32 -19.52 -13.52 -11.91
C ALA A 32 -18.18 -13.20 -11.19
N PHE A 33 -17.89 -11.91 -11.01
CA PHE A 33 -16.69 -11.38 -10.31
C PHE A 33 -16.56 -11.81 -8.84
N VAL A 34 -17.54 -12.53 -8.31
CA VAL A 34 -17.64 -12.97 -6.91
C VAL A 34 -16.67 -14.12 -6.58
N SER A 35 -16.27 -14.92 -7.57
CA SER A 35 -15.43 -16.12 -7.37
C SER A 35 -13.97 -15.82 -6.97
N LEU A 36 -13.45 -14.62 -7.30
CA LEU A 36 -12.05 -14.26 -7.07
C LEU A 36 -11.80 -13.46 -5.79
N GLY A 37 -12.83 -13.24 -4.95
CA GLY A 37 -12.68 -12.46 -3.72
C GLY A 37 -12.32 -10.99 -3.94
N ILE A 38 -12.48 -10.48 -5.17
CA ILE A 38 -12.27 -9.06 -5.49
C ILE A 38 -13.41 -8.28 -4.84
N LYS A 39 -13.11 -7.49 -3.80
CA LYS A 39 -14.07 -6.55 -3.22
C LYS A 39 -14.55 -5.59 -4.31
N GLN A 40 -15.85 -5.52 -4.50
CA GLN A 40 -16.50 -4.58 -5.39
C GLN A 40 -16.13 -3.14 -4.96
N LEU A 41 -15.50 -2.37 -5.85
CA LEU A 41 -15.27 -0.94 -5.65
C LEU A 41 -16.62 -0.23 -5.77
N THR A 42 -17.16 0.23 -4.65
CA THR A 42 -18.44 0.95 -4.59
C THR A 42 -18.30 2.34 -5.21
N THR A 43 -19.25 2.71 -6.07
CA THR A 43 -19.42 4.08 -6.59
C THR A 43 -20.18 4.94 -5.56
N SER A 44 -20.00 6.26 -5.59
CA SER A 44 -20.95 7.19 -4.95
C SER A 44 -21.21 8.46 -5.77
N ILE A 45 -22.39 9.02 -5.51
CA ILE A 45 -23.26 9.96 -6.25
C ILE A 45 -22.74 11.43 -6.28
N PRO A 46 -23.07 12.26 -7.30
CA PRO A 46 -24.01 12.03 -8.39
C PRO A 46 -23.41 11.20 -9.54
N PRO A 47 -24.07 10.10 -9.94
CA PRO A 47 -23.67 9.26 -11.06
C PRO A 47 -24.52 9.61 -12.28
N THR A 48 -23.91 9.95 -13.41
CA THR A 48 -24.67 9.92 -14.68
C THR A 48 -24.08 9.01 -15.76
N THR A 49 -22.93 8.39 -15.56
CA THR A 49 -22.50 7.18 -16.30
C THR A 49 -21.46 6.42 -15.48
N ASN A 50 -21.92 5.58 -14.55
CA ASN A 50 -21.07 4.57 -13.93
C ASN A 50 -20.78 3.50 -14.99
N ASP A 51 -19.51 3.18 -15.22
CA ASP A 51 -19.07 1.79 -15.38
C ASP A 51 -17.54 1.74 -15.39
N TRP A 52 -16.98 0.92 -14.51
CA TRP A 52 -15.64 0.41 -14.72
C TRP A 52 -15.65 -0.38 -16.01
N VAL A 53 -14.83 0.02 -16.99
CA VAL A 53 -14.80 -0.65 -18.28
C VAL A 53 -13.66 -1.66 -18.28
N TYR A 54 -14.03 -2.91 -18.52
CA TYR A 54 -13.06 -3.91 -18.95
C TYR A 54 -12.75 -3.69 -20.43
N LYS A 55 -11.51 -3.34 -20.77
CA LYS A 55 -11.06 -3.12 -22.15
C LYS A 55 -9.88 -4.01 -22.49
N SER A 56 -9.96 -4.63 -23.65
CA SER A 56 -8.86 -5.35 -24.28
C SER A 56 -8.24 -4.45 -25.35
N TYR A 57 -6.95 -4.15 -25.21
CA TYR A 57 -6.17 -3.36 -26.18
C TYR A 57 -5.16 -4.26 -26.87
N THR A 58 -5.04 -4.15 -28.19
CA THR A 58 -3.94 -4.77 -28.93
C THR A 58 -2.83 -3.76 -29.08
N SER A 59 -1.66 -4.04 -28.50
CA SER A 59 -0.45 -3.26 -28.67
C SER A 59 0.60 -4.13 -29.36
N GLY A 60 0.79 -3.94 -30.66
CA GLY A 60 1.60 -4.84 -31.48
C GLY A 60 1.00 -6.24 -31.55
N SER A 61 1.79 -7.29 -31.27
CA SER A 61 1.34 -8.68 -31.22
C SER A 61 0.76 -9.10 -29.86
N SER A 62 0.70 -8.20 -28.88
CA SER A 62 0.25 -8.50 -27.52
C SER A 62 -1.14 -7.92 -27.24
N THR A 63 -1.98 -8.70 -26.58
CA THR A 63 -3.27 -8.24 -26.05
C THR A 63 -3.14 -7.90 -24.58
N VAL A 64 -3.53 -6.69 -24.18
CA VAL A 64 -3.51 -6.20 -22.81
C VAL A 64 -4.94 -5.96 -22.34
N ASN A 65 -5.33 -6.60 -21.25
CA ASN A 65 -6.63 -6.41 -20.62
C ASN A 65 -6.50 -5.42 -19.47
N THR A 66 -7.42 -4.47 -19.37
CA THR A 66 -7.41 -3.40 -18.38
C THR A 66 -8.78 -3.23 -17.74
N ILE A 67 -8.79 -2.73 -16.51
CA ILE A 67 -9.99 -2.25 -15.82
C ILE A 67 -9.74 -0.76 -15.55
N THR A 68 -10.58 0.12 -16.11
CA THR A 68 -10.42 1.58 -16.03
C THR A 68 -11.76 2.24 -15.72
N PRO A 69 -11.81 3.35 -14.95
CA PRO A 69 -13.03 4.13 -14.85
C PRO A 69 -13.45 4.65 -16.24
N SER A 70 -14.76 4.71 -16.50
CA SER A 70 -15.29 5.53 -17.59
C SER A 70 -15.64 6.91 -17.04
N PRO A 71 -15.02 8.02 -17.52
CA PRO A 71 -13.96 8.16 -18.51
C PRO A 71 -12.55 7.84 -17.98
N SER A 72 -11.62 7.45 -18.88
CA SER A 72 -10.24 7.06 -18.52
C SER A 72 -9.35 8.20 -18.00
N SER A 73 -9.87 9.44 -17.98
CA SER A 73 -9.20 10.60 -17.42
C SER A 73 -9.44 10.78 -15.92
N TYR A 74 -10.31 9.97 -15.31
CA TYR A 74 -10.62 10.07 -13.89
C TYR A 74 -9.58 9.38 -13.01
N SER A 75 -9.24 10.04 -11.90
CA SER A 75 -8.40 9.46 -10.85
C SER A 75 -9.11 8.29 -10.18
N ILE A 76 -8.34 7.26 -9.82
CA ILE A 76 -8.82 6.14 -9.01
C ILE A 76 -8.51 6.43 -7.55
N TYR A 77 -9.55 6.47 -6.71
CA TYR A 77 -9.42 6.62 -5.26
C TYR A 77 -9.69 5.27 -4.59
N ILE A 78 -8.68 4.74 -3.90
CA ILE A 78 -8.79 3.50 -3.11
C ILE A 78 -8.73 3.91 -1.65
N SER A 79 -9.87 3.83 -0.95
CA SER A 79 -9.97 4.20 0.46
C SER A 79 -9.39 3.15 1.41
N GLN A 80 -9.05 1.96 0.90
CA GLN A 80 -8.51 0.83 1.64
C GLN A 80 -7.19 0.34 1.05
N ASN A 81 -6.62 -0.72 1.61
CA ASN A 81 -5.39 -1.33 1.12
C ASN A 81 -5.52 -1.90 -0.31
N LEU A 82 -4.50 -1.66 -1.14
CA LEU A 82 -4.33 -2.26 -2.46
C LEU A 82 -3.37 -3.46 -2.35
N TYR A 83 -3.86 -4.66 -2.71
CA TYR A 83 -3.06 -5.89 -2.75
C TYR A 83 -2.78 -6.30 -4.20
N VAL A 84 -1.52 -6.47 -4.58
CA VAL A 84 -1.09 -6.81 -5.94
C VAL A 84 -0.16 -8.03 -5.90
N ASP A 85 -0.56 -9.16 -6.51
CA ASP A 85 0.27 -10.39 -6.64
C ASP A 85 1.23 -10.30 -7.85
N GLY A 86 1.79 -9.11 -8.07
CA GLY A 86 2.61 -8.78 -9.23
C GLY A 86 3.29 -7.41 -9.09
N THR A 87 3.94 -6.97 -10.17
CA THR A 87 4.64 -5.69 -10.21
C THR A 87 3.68 -4.56 -10.55
N ILE A 88 3.76 -3.44 -9.81
CA ILE A 88 3.10 -2.19 -10.16
C ILE A 88 4.00 -1.43 -11.13
N TYR A 89 3.55 -1.24 -12.37
CA TYR A 89 4.22 -0.41 -13.37
C TYR A 89 3.57 0.97 -13.44
N GLY A 90 4.37 2.03 -13.26
CA GLY A 90 3.94 3.42 -13.52
C GLY A 90 4.49 3.91 -14.86
N ASN A 91 3.66 4.59 -15.67
CA ASN A 91 4.18 5.38 -16.79
C ASN A 91 4.87 6.64 -16.21
N LEU A 92 5.96 7.07 -16.84
CA LEU A 92 7.10 7.87 -16.32
C LEU A 92 6.78 9.26 -15.71
N VAL A 93 5.51 9.62 -15.57
CA VAL A 93 5.05 10.92 -15.02
C VAL A 93 4.43 10.78 -13.62
N GLY A 94 4.22 9.56 -13.12
CA GLY A 94 3.66 9.32 -11.80
C GLY A 94 4.71 9.22 -10.68
N THR A 95 4.39 9.76 -9.50
CA THR A 95 5.19 9.63 -8.26
C THR A 95 4.38 8.93 -7.18
N VAL A 96 5.02 8.07 -6.39
CA VAL A 96 4.44 7.54 -5.14
C VAL A 96 4.76 8.51 -4.01
N THR A 97 3.72 9.13 -3.43
CA THR A 97 3.89 10.09 -2.33
C THR A 97 3.14 9.59 -1.10
N ALA A 98 3.69 9.89 0.09
CA ALA A 98 3.03 9.66 1.36
C ALA A 98 2.62 11.02 1.96
N PRO A 99 1.38 11.19 2.45
CA PRO A 99 0.99 12.39 3.18
C PRO A 99 1.94 12.65 4.36
N SER A 100 2.42 13.89 4.48
CA SER A 100 3.49 14.23 5.42
C SER A 100 3.29 15.60 6.10
N ASP A 101 2.11 16.20 5.95
CA ASP A 101 1.77 17.46 6.60
C ASP A 101 1.87 17.33 8.13
N ILE A 102 2.35 18.38 8.80
CA ILE A 102 2.43 18.43 10.26
C ILE A 102 1.06 18.31 10.92
N ALA A 103 0.00 18.81 10.26
CA ALA A 103 -1.37 18.70 10.76
C ALA A 103 -1.90 17.25 10.78
N LEU A 104 -1.24 16.33 10.07
CA LEU A 104 -1.58 14.91 10.03
C LEU A 104 -0.73 14.08 11.02
N LYS A 105 0.14 14.72 11.81
CA LYS A 105 1.11 14.06 12.68
C LYS A 105 0.95 14.54 14.12
N GLU A 106 1.10 13.62 15.06
CA GLU A 106 1.09 13.88 16.50
C GLU A 106 2.30 13.23 17.17
N ASN A 107 2.61 13.64 18.41
CA ASN A 107 3.70 13.08 19.21
C ASN A 107 5.08 13.10 18.51
N ILE A 108 5.36 14.17 17.75
CA ILE A 108 6.58 14.33 16.95
C ILE A 108 7.81 14.44 17.87
N LYS A 109 8.79 13.55 17.68
CA LYS A 109 10.08 13.53 18.38
C LYS A 109 11.22 13.33 17.38
N ASP A 110 12.39 13.87 17.72
CA ASP A 110 13.59 13.63 16.93
C ASP A 110 14.00 12.16 17.00
N LEU A 111 14.24 11.53 15.84
CA LEU A 111 14.58 10.11 15.74
C LEU A 111 15.82 9.73 16.58
N GLY A 112 16.81 10.62 16.64
CA GLY A 112 18.04 10.41 17.43
C GLY A 112 17.81 10.33 18.94
N LEU A 113 16.66 10.78 19.45
CA LEU A 113 16.29 10.64 20.87
C LEU A 113 15.58 9.33 21.16
N THR A 114 15.02 8.68 20.14
CA THR A 114 14.13 7.52 20.30
C THR A 114 14.73 6.21 19.79
N ILE A 115 15.65 6.28 18.84
CA ILE A 115 16.21 5.13 18.14
C ILE A 115 17.73 5.18 18.26
N ASP A 116 18.32 4.03 18.59
CA ASP A 116 19.76 3.84 18.48
C ASP A 116 20.18 3.85 17.00
N VAL A 117 20.98 4.85 16.63
CA VAL A 117 21.46 5.08 15.27
C VAL A 117 22.28 3.89 14.73
N ASN A 118 22.87 3.08 15.59
CA ASN A 118 23.71 1.94 15.18
C ASN A 118 22.92 0.67 14.88
N LYS A 119 21.68 0.54 15.33
CA LYS A 119 20.83 -0.64 15.07
C LYS A 119 20.68 -0.96 13.58
N ILE A 120 20.76 0.06 12.72
CA ILE A 120 20.64 -0.15 11.27
C ILE A 120 21.78 -1.00 10.71
N MET A 121 22.91 -1.06 11.42
CA MET A 121 24.08 -1.89 11.05
C MET A 121 23.85 -3.38 11.34
N ASP A 122 22.85 -3.72 12.16
CA ASP A 122 22.48 -5.12 12.45
C ASP A 122 21.69 -5.75 11.30
N LEU A 123 21.19 -4.92 10.37
CA LEU A 123 20.47 -5.38 9.17
C LEU A 123 21.44 -5.94 8.13
N ASN A 124 21.07 -7.06 7.53
CA ASN A 124 21.88 -7.76 6.55
C ASN A 124 21.21 -7.76 5.17
N PRO A 125 21.66 -6.93 4.22
CA PRO A 125 21.19 -7.00 2.84
C PRO A 125 21.46 -8.38 2.23
N LYS A 126 20.45 -8.95 1.55
CA LYS A 126 20.53 -10.26 0.90
C LYS A 126 20.23 -10.13 -0.59
N SER A 127 20.81 -11.02 -1.38
CA SER A 127 20.32 -11.35 -2.71
C SER A 127 19.43 -12.59 -2.65
N TYR A 128 18.37 -12.62 -3.44
CA TYR A 128 17.44 -13.75 -3.47
C TYR A 128 16.70 -13.86 -4.80
N THR A 129 16.02 -14.99 -5.00
CA THR A 129 15.06 -15.19 -6.11
C THR A 129 13.71 -15.59 -5.51
N TYR A 130 12.61 -15.25 -6.18
CA TYR A 130 11.29 -15.67 -5.72
C TYR A 130 11.01 -17.13 -6.06
N LYS A 131 10.42 -17.88 -5.12
CA LYS A 131 10.00 -19.27 -5.36
C LYS A 131 8.94 -19.37 -6.46
N LYS A 132 8.04 -18.38 -6.56
CA LYS A 132 7.01 -18.27 -7.61
C LYS A 132 7.61 -17.96 -8.99
N ASP A 133 8.76 -17.29 -9.04
CA ASP A 133 9.49 -17.09 -10.28
C ASP A 133 10.29 -18.36 -10.62
N LYS A 134 9.64 -19.25 -11.36
CA LYS A 134 10.25 -20.52 -11.80
C LYS A 134 11.00 -20.39 -13.12
N LYS A 135 10.73 -19.34 -13.91
CA LYS A 135 11.22 -19.23 -15.30
C LYS A 135 12.40 -18.30 -15.41
N GLU A 136 12.25 -17.06 -14.95
CA GLU A 136 13.28 -16.03 -15.12
C GLU A 136 14.34 -16.12 -14.02
N LYS A 137 13.94 -16.62 -12.83
CA LYS A 137 14.81 -16.71 -11.65
C LYS A 137 15.59 -15.42 -11.42
N LYS A 138 14.89 -14.29 -11.59
CA LYS A 138 15.50 -12.97 -11.52
C LYS A 138 16.10 -12.76 -10.13
N ILE A 139 17.33 -12.25 -10.09
CA ILE A 139 17.99 -11.88 -8.84
C ILE A 139 17.39 -10.56 -8.35
N HIS A 140 16.97 -10.56 -7.10
CA HIS A 140 16.49 -9.40 -6.36
C HIS A 140 17.42 -9.12 -5.18
N TYR A 141 17.37 -7.89 -4.69
CA TYR A 141 18.12 -7.44 -3.51
C TYR A 141 17.16 -6.82 -2.51
N GLY A 142 17.41 -7.04 -1.22
CA GLY A 142 16.57 -6.47 -0.17
C GLY A 142 16.92 -7.06 1.19
N LEU A 143 15.94 -7.04 2.09
CA LEU A 143 16.05 -7.54 3.46
C LEU A 143 15.06 -8.68 3.69
N ILE A 144 15.36 -9.52 4.69
CA ILE A 144 14.44 -10.55 5.17
C ILE A 144 13.55 -9.95 6.25
N ALA A 145 12.23 -10.05 6.08
CA ALA A 145 11.26 -9.42 6.99
C ALA A 145 11.37 -9.94 8.43
N GLN A 146 11.73 -11.20 8.63
CA GLN A 146 11.95 -11.79 9.95
C GLN A 146 13.20 -11.24 10.63
N GLU A 147 14.28 -11.00 9.89
CA GLU A 147 15.49 -10.34 10.42
C GLU A 147 15.18 -8.87 10.74
N MET A 148 14.42 -8.20 9.88
CA MET A 148 13.98 -6.81 10.07
C MET A 148 13.12 -6.65 11.33
N GLU A 149 12.20 -7.58 11.59
CA GLU A 149 11.28 -7.53 12.73
C GLU A 149 12.01 -7.57 14.08
N GLN A 150 13.18 -8.22 14.14
CA GLN A 150 14.00 -8.27 15.36
C GLN A 150 14.65 -6.92 15.69
N VAL A 151 14.92 -6.09 14.67
CA VAL A 151 15.62 -4.81 14.82
C VAL A 151 14.65 -3.63 14.84
N TYR A 152 13.71 -3.61 13.89
CA TYR A 152 12.71 -2.56 13.66
C TYR A 152 11.33 -3.19 13.41
N PRO A 153 10.63 -3.66 14.47
CA PRO A 153 9.34 -4.35 14.33
C PRO A 153 8.27 -3.49 13.64
N ASP A 154 8.27 -2.18 13.88
CA ASP A 154 7.28 -1.24 13.31
C ASP A 154 7.36 -1.11 11.78
N LEU A 155 8.50 -1.50 11.18
CA LEU A 155 8.68 -1.50 9.73
C LEU A 155 8.22 -2.81 9.06
N VAL A 156 7.75 -3.79 9.84
CA VAL A 156 7.30 -5.08 9.34
C VAL A 156 5.80 -5.23 9.51
N TYR A 157 5.10 -5.41 8.41
CA TYR A 157 3.67 -5.70 8.42
C TYR A 157 3.44 -7.19 8.23
N ASN A 158 2.40 -7.73 8.87
CA ASN A 158 1.96 -9.11 8.67
C ASN A 158 0.53 -9.08 8.15
N ASP A 159 0.35 -9.39 6.88
CA ASP A 159 -0.97 -9.53 6.27
C ASP A 159 -1.12 -10.94 5.71
N LYS A 160 -2.18 -11.63 6.13
CA LYS A 160 -2.57 -12.96 5.61
C LYS A 160 -1.44 -13.98 5.60
N GLY A 161 -0.61 -13.98 6.65
CA GLY A 161 0.50 -14.92 6.82
C GLY A 161 1.76 -14.60 6.01
N SER A 162 1.80 -13.45 5.33
CA SER A 162 3.00 -12.96 4.64
C SER A 162 3.52 -11.71 5.35
N LYS A 163 4.81 -11.73 5.73
CA LYS A 163 5.49 -10.56 6.26
C LYS A 163 6.02 -9.68 5.11
N THR A 164 5.81 -8.38 5.21
CA THR A 164 6.27 -7.36 4.25
C THR A 164 7.04 -6.27 4.98
N ILE A 165 7.88 -5.51 4.26
CA ILE A 165 8.72 -4.46 4.84
C ILE A 165 8.31 -3.10 4.26
N ASN A 166 8.20 -2.09 5.14
CA ASN A 166 8.09 -0.68 4.75
C ASN A 166 9.46 -0.09 4.39
N TYR A 167 9.91 -0.29 3.15
CA TYR A 167 11.18 0.27 2.71
C TYR A 167 11.21 1.80 2.65
N VAL A 168 10.06 2.48 2.57
CA VAL A 168 10.00 3.95 2.51
C VAL A 168 10.42 4.54 3.86
N GLU A 169 9.96 3.97 4.97
CA GLU A 169 10.32 4.44 6.31
C GLU A 169 11.73 4.01 6.76
N LEU A 170 12.42 3.16 5.98
CA LEU A 170 13.85 2.91 6.19
C LEU A 170 14.71 4.13 5.80
N ILE A 171 14.25 4.97 4.87
CA ILE A 171 14.98 6.14 4.37
C ILE A 171 15.33 7.14 5.49
N PRO A 172 14.40 7.60 6.37
CA PRO A 172 14.76 8.50 7.46
C PRO A 172 15.72 7.87 8.48
N LEU A 173 15.71 6.55 8.68
CA LEU A 173 16.70 5.85 9.52
C LEU A 173 18.10 5.88 8.89
N LEU A 174 18.19 5.61 7.58
CA LEU A 174 19.43 5.75 6.82
C LEU A 174 19.97 7.19 6.86
N LEU A 175 19.08 8.18 6.72
CA LEU A 175 19.44 9.59 6.82
C LEU A 175 20.03 9.93 8.20
N LEU A 176 19.44 9.40 9.29
CA LEU A 176 19.97 9.57 10.63
C LEU A 176 21.40 9.02 10.74
N LYS A 177 21.64 7.81 10.22
CA LYS A 177 22.99 7.22 10.24
C LYS A 177 23.99 7.99 9.38
N ILE A 178 23.59 8.51 8.22
CA ILE A 178 24.45 9.34 7.38
C ILE A 178 24.86 10.63 8.12
N LYS A 179 23.93 11.27 8.83
CA LYS A 179 24.24 12.46 9.64
C LYS A 179 25.23 12.14 10.77
N ASP A 180 25.01 11.05 11.48
CA ASP A 180 25.94 10.55 12.52
C ASP A 180 27.35 10.29 11.95
N LEU A 181 27.45 9.58 10.82
CA LEU A 181 28.72 9.34 10.15
C LEU A 181 29.41 10.66 9.72
N GLN A 182 28.65 11.64 9.24
CA GLN A 182 29.20 12.95 8.86
C GLN A 182 29.75 13.71 10.08
N GLU A 183 29.08 13.63 11.22
CA GLU A 183 29.54 14.23 12.47
C GLU A 183 30.86 13.60 12.94
N GLN A 184 30.93 12.26 12.92
CA GLN A 184 32.17 11.54 13.26
C GLN A 184 33.33 11.93 12.34
N ILE A 185 33.08 12.07 11.03
CA ILE A 185 34.09 12.53 10.07
C ILE A 185 34.57 13.95 10.40
N ASN A 186 33.66 14.87 10.75
CA ASN A 186 34.04 16.24 11.10
C ASN A 186 34.91 16.28 12.37
N VAL A 187 34.56 15.48 13.37
CA VAL A 187 35.36 15.35 14.61
C VAL A 187 36.75 14.79 14.29
N LEU A 188 36.85 13.77 13.44
CA LEU A 188 38.14 13.18 13.05
C LEU A 188 39.00 14.17 12.26
N LYS A 189 38.42 14.92 11.32
CA LYS A 189 39.14 15.94 10.54
C LYS A 189 39.70 17.05 11.43
N ASN A 190 38.96 17.48 12.45
CA ASN A 190 39.43 18.50 13.39
C ASN A 190 40.53 18.00 14.34
N LYS A 191 40.76 16.69 14.41
CA LYS A 191 41.84 16.07 15.21
C LYS A 191 43.12 15.81 14.41
N ILE A 192 43.09 15.99 13.09
CA ILE A 192 44.28 15.88 12.24
C ILE A 192 44.82 17.32 12.06
N PRO A 193 46.00 17.66 12.60
CA PRO A 193 46.61 18.99 12.47
C PRO A 193 46.98 19.35 11.03
#